data_AF-A0A413DNJ2-F1
#
_entry.id   AF-A0A413DNJ2-F1
#
_cell.length_a   1.000
_cell.length_b   1.000
_cell.length_c   1.000
_cell.angle_alpha   90.00
_cell.angle_beta   90.00
_cell.angle_gamma   90.00
#
_symmetry.space_group_name_H-M   'P 1'
#
loop_
_entity.id
_entity.type
_entity.pdbx_description
1 polymer ?
#
loop_
_entity_poly.entity_id
_entity_poly.type
_entity_poly.pdbx_seq_one_letter_code
_entity_poly.pdbx_strand_id
1 'polypeptide(L)'
;MGVYTPDSNRVVHHTYADMTARQIVRPVHLVQYDQGLPIIAVKLYNDGLEYTIPTNATVNIRCGKVDGNFVYNPALGWDSAMHTVYFEVTKQMTALAGEINPIVEIELNNKIVSSGAIAVQIDFNPVQEQSIRSTTEYLTAKQYAEQAVDAAAKAASSASQASGYASTANSIANAAASSASGAASSANAANTSAVNAKSYADSAASSKNAAASSASNASASATNAKKSETAAANSASLAQAAYEEILGADVGKFGSQLANEHSVLQPIYDSSGQNICDSSGREIQGRIIFADESEVVSLRQQVSYLDTFIRSVISRLGYVTDHALLDSDYKGL
;
A
#
# COMPACT_ATOMS: atom_id res chain seq x y z
N MET A 1 -51.63 -43.20 -29.74
CA MET A 1 -51.79 -42.70 -31.12
C MET A 1 -53.27 -42.80 -31.51
N GLY A 2 -53.74 -42.04 -32.50
CA GLY A 2 -55.17 -41.96 -32.82
C GLY A 2 -55.43 -41.73 -34.30
N VAL A 3 -56.67 -41.36 -34.62
CA VAL A 3 -57.08 -41.07 -35.98
C VAL A 3 -56.29 -39.88 -36.52
N TYR A 4 -55.67 -40.05 -37.68
CA TYR A 4 -54.91 -39.02 -38.39
C TYR A 4 -55.47 -38.84 -39.80
N THR A 5 -55.66 -37.58 -40.18
CA THR A 5 -56.01 -37.19 -41.55
C THR A 5 -54.90 -36.26 -42.02
N PRO A 6 -54.14 -36.64 -43.08
CA PRO A 6 -53.16 -35.74 -43.67
C PRO A 6 -53.82 -34.40 -44.07
N ASP A 7 -53.14 -33.28 -43.82
CA ASP A 7 -53.58 -31.97 -44.32
C ASP A 7 -53.64 -32.01 -45.85
N SER A 8 -54.66 -31.38 -46.45
CA SER A 8 -54.83 -31.26 -47.90
C SER A 8 -53.62 -30.70 -48.66
N ASN A 9 -52.73 -29.98 -47.99
CA ASN A 9 -51.50 -29.42 -48.56
C ASN A 9 -50.32 -30.41 -48.54
N ARG A 10 -50.51 -31.62 -48.02
CA ARG A 10 -49.48 -32.68 -47.96
C ARG A 10 -49.57 -33.58 -49.18
N VAL A 11 -48.42 -34.09 -49.63
CA VAL A 11 -48.35 -35.06 -50.72
C VAL A 11 -48.44 -36.46 -50.14
N VAL A 12 -49.50 -37.21 -50.43
CA VAL A 12 -49.72 -38.54 -49.85
C VAL A 12 -49.35 -39.63 -50.85
N HIS A 13 -48.35 -40.44 -50.50
CA HIS A 13 -47.95 -41.62 -51.25
C HIS A 13 -48.63 -42.85 -50.64
N HIS A 14 -49.56 -43.44 -51.38
CA HIS A 14 -50.25 -44.66 -50.96
C HIS A 14 -49.45 -45.90 -51.34
N THR A 15 -49.29 -46.80 -50.38
CA THR A 15 -48.64 -48.10 -50.56
C THR A 15 -49.29 -49.18 -49.68
N TYR A 16 -48.78 -50.40 -49.77
CA TYR A 16 -49.33 -51.58 -49.14
C TYR A 16 -48.22 -52.35 -48.44
N ALA A 17 -48.54 -52.97 -47.31
CA ALA A 17 -47.67 -53.94 -46.66
C ALA A 17 -48.49 -55.06 -46.04
N ASP A 18 -48.01 -56.29 -46.13
CA ASP A 18 -48.70 -57.46 -45.61
C ASP A 18 -47.84 -58.16 -44.54
N MET A 19 -48.47 -58.62 -43.47
CA MET A 19 -47.81 -59.21 -42.30
C MET A 19 -47.25 -60.61 -42.55
N THR A 20 -47.77 -61.34 -43.54
CA THR A 20 -47.43 -62.75 -43.77
C THR A 20 -47.13 -63.07 -45.24
N ALA A 21 -47.92 -62.54 -46.17
CA ALA A 21 -47.71 -62.73 -47.60
C ALA A 21 -46.79 -61.63 -48.15
N ARG A 22 -45.76 -62.00 -48.92
CA ARG A 22 -44.90 -61.00 -49.59
C ARG A 22 -45.52 -60.59 -50.94
N GLN A 23 -46.62 -59.85 -50.88
CA GLN A 23 -47.29 -59.34 -52.08
C GLN A 23 -46.49 -58.20 -52.75
N ILE A 24 -46.74 -57.99 -54.04
CA ILE A 24 -46.12 -56.90 -54.80
C ILE A 24 -46.61 -55.56 -54.24
N VAL A 25 -45.71 -54.80 -53.64
CA VAL A 25 -45.98 -53.49 -53.07
C VAL A 25 -46.01 -52.41 -54.15
N ARG A 26 -46.84 -51.38 -53.96
CA ARG A 26 -46.81 -50.17 -54.79
C ARG A 26 -45.59 -49.34 -54.39
N PRO A 27 -44.59 -49.13 -55.27
CA PRO A 27 -43.40 -48.36 -54.91
C PRO A 27 -43.75 -46.92 -54.55
N VAL A 28 -43.04 -46.39 -53.55
CA VAL A 28 -43.09 -44.97 -53.17
C VAL A 28 -41.89 -44.27 -53.78
N HIS A 29 -42.13 -43.19 -54.52
CA HIS A 29 -41.06 -42.37 -55.11
C HIS A 29 -40.94 -41.07 -54.32
N LEU A 30 -39.74 -40.80 -53.83
CA LEU A 30 -39.36 -39.59 -53.09
C LEU A 30 -38.14 -38.97 -53.77
N VAL A 31 -37.86 -37.70 -53.46
CA VAL A 31 -36.62 -37.04 -53.87
C VAL A 31 -35.72 -36.85 -52.67
N GLN A 32 -34.41 -36.94 -52.88
CA GLN A 32 -33.42 -36.67 -51.84
C GLN A 32 -33.66 -35.27 -51.22
N TYR A 33 -33.62 -35.20 -49.89
CA TYR A 33 -33.95 -34.03 -49.05
C TYR A 33 -35.44 -33.68 -48.91
N ASP A 34 -36.36 -34.48 -49.45
CA ASP A 34 -37.77 -34.35 -49.11
C ASP A 34 -37.97 -34.42 -47.59
N GLN A 35 -38.68 -33.44 -47.04
CA GLN A 35 -38.91 -33.34 -45.60
C GLN A 35 -40.30 -32.76 -45.34
N GLY A 36 -41.08 -33.46 -44.53
CA GLY A 36 -42.26 -32.90 -43.88
C GLY A 36 -43.42 -32.48 -44.78
N LEU A 37 -43.32 -32.59 -46.11
CA LEU A 37 -44.46 -32.47 -47.03
C LEU A 37 -44.97 -33.84 -47.48
N PRO A 38 -44.11 -34.79 -47.89
CA PRO A 38 -44.58 -36.12 -48.25
C PRO A 38 -45.01 -36.93 -47.01
N ILE A 39 -46.06 -37.73 -47.18
CA ILE A 39 -46.59 -38.69 -46.22
C ILE A 39 -46.63 -40.06 -46.89
N ILE A 40 -46.18 -41.10 -46.20
CA ILE A 40 -46.38 -42.48 -46.64
C ILE A 40 -47.62 -43.02 -45.94
N ALA A 41 -48.66 -43.33 -46.70
CA ALA A 41 -49.88 -43.97 -46.24
C ALA A 41 -49.81 -45.47 -46.57
N VAL A 42 -49.58 -46.30 -45.56
CA VAL A 42 -49.43 -47.75 -45.71
C VAL A 42 -50.72 -48.44 -45.30
N LYS A 43 -51.41 -49.07 -46.25
CA LYS A 43 -52.55 -49.93 -45.95
C LYS A 43 -52.07 -51.35 -45.65
N LEU A 44 -52.51 -51.90 -44.52
CA LEU A 44 -51.99 -53.14 -43.96
C LEU A 44 -52.89 -54.33 -44.30
N TYR A 45 -52.24 -55.45 -44.61
CA TYR A 45 -52.89 -56.73 -44.89
C TYR A 45 -52.28 -57.87 -44.08
N ASN A 46 -52.99 -58.97 -43.94
CA ASN A 46 -52.48 -60.23 -43.43
C ASN A 46 -53.03 -61.35 -44.30
N ASP A 47 -52.14 -61.98 -45.07
CA ASP A 47 -52.49 -63.01 -46.06
C ASP A 47 -53.54 -62.50 -47.07
N GLY A 48 -53.37 -61.25 -47.54
CA GLY A 48 -54.25 -60.60 -48.50
C GLY A 48 -55.57 -60.06 -47.94
N LEU A 49 -55.88 -60.30 -46.65
CA LEU A 49 -57.05 -59.72 -45.98
C LEU A 49 -56.67 -58.42 -45.26
N GLU A 50 -57.57 -57.43 -45.23
CA GLU A 50 -57.32 -56.17 -44.54
C GLU A 50 -57.00 -56.42 -43.06
N TYR A 51 -55.88 -55.87 -42.60
CA TYR A 51 -55.42 -56.05 -41.23
C TYR A 51 -55.84 -54.85 -40.38
N THR A 52 -56.62 -55.09 -39.34
CA THR A 52 -56.96 -54.05 -38.34
C THR A 52 -55.85 -53.96 -37.31
N ILE A 53 -55.28 -52.77 -37.14
CA ILE A 53 -54.28 -52.50 -36.10
C ILE A 53 -54.91 -52.73 -34.73
N PRO A 54 -54.30 -53.53 -33.83
CA PRO A 54 -54.84 -53.75 -32.49
C PRO A 54 -54.94 -52.45 -31.68
N THR A 55 -56.01 -52.30 -30.91
CA THR A 55 -56.15 -51.20 -29.94
C THR A 55 -54.98 -51.19 -28.97
N ASN A 56 -54.49 -50.00 -28.63
CA ASN A 56 -53.32 -49.76 -27.77
C ASN A 56 -51.98 -50.26 -28.33
N ALA A 57 -51.91 -50.65 -29.61
CA ALA A 57 -50.62 -50.90 -30.25
C ALA A 57 -49.87 -49.60 -30.53
N THR A 58 -48.54 -49.67 -30.49
CA THR A 58 -47.67 -48.64 -31.08
C THR A 58 -47.24 -49.10 -32.47
N VAL A 59 -47.12 -48.16 -33.41
CA VAL A 59 -46.76 -48.47 -34.80
C VAL A 59 -45.61 -47.57 -35.22
N ASN A 60 -44.54 -48.18 -35.74
CA ASN A 60 -43.32 -47.52 -36.16
C ASN A 60 -42.96 -47.91 -37.60
N ILE A 61 -42.32 -47.01 -38.33
CA ILE A 61 -41.65 -47.35 -39.59
C ILE A 61 -40.15 -47.48 -39.32
N ARG A 62 -39.56 -48.56 -39.84
CA ARG A 62 -38.14 -48.86 -39.65
C ARG A 62 -37.49 -49.20 -40.98
N CYS A 63 -36.34 -48.61 -41.27
CA CYS A 63 -35.51 -49.03 -42.41
C CYS A 63 -34.03 -48.91 -42.11
N GLY A 64 -33.24 -49.79 -42.73
CA GLY A 64 -31.82 -49.55 -42.95
C GLY A 64 -31.63 -48.64 -44.16
N LYS A 65 -30.66 -47.74 -44.07
CA LYS A 65 -30.24 -46.84 -45.15
C LYS A 65 -29.01 -47.41 -45.86
N VAL A 66 -28.74 -46.90 -47.05
CA VAL A 66 -27.62 -47.32 -47.92
C VAL A 66 -26.23 -47.12 -47.28
N ASP A 67 -26.11 -46.21 -46.31
CA ASP A 67 -24.88 -45.94 -45.55
C ASP A 67 -24.72 -46.79 -44.27
N GLY A 68 -25.64 -47.73 -44.03
CA GLY A 68 -25.64 -48.57 -42.83
C GLY A 68 -26.29 -47.93 -41.59
N ASN A 69 -26.75 -46.69 -41.68
CA ASN A 69 -27.57 -46.06 -40.63
C ASN A 69 -29.03 -46.55 -40.71
N PHE A 70 -29.86 -46.18 -39.74
CA PHE A 70 -31.27 -46.59 -39.70
C PHE A 70 -32.22 -45.43 -39.40
N VAL A 71 -33.47 -45.58 -39.84
CA VAL A 71 -34.60 -44.74 -39.45
C VAL A 71 -35.51 -45.57 -38.57
N TYR A 72 -35.96 -44.99 -37.46
CA TYR A 72 -36.98 -45.54 -36.57
C TYR A 72 -37.90 -44.38 -36.17
N ASN A 73 -39.07 -44.29 -36.80
CA ASN A 73 -39.98 -43.17 -36.57
C ASN A 73 -41.36 -43.70 -36.16
N PRO A 74 -42.02 -43.08 -35.17
CA PRO A 74 -43.41 -43.39 -34.87
C PRO A 74 -44.32 -42.94 -36.00
N ALA A 75 -45.45 -43.63 -36.18
CA ALA A 75 -46.49 -43.13 -37.06
C ALA A 75 -47.12 -41.84 -36.53
N LEU A 76 -47.72 -41.06 -37.45
CA LEU A 76 -48.54 -39.90 -37.11
C LEU A 76 -49.91 -40.32 -36.57
N GLY A 77 -50.39 -41.48 -37.01
CA GLY A 77 -51.67 -42.05 -36.65
C GLY A 77 -52.18 -42.99 -37.74
N TRP A 78 -53.47 -43.30 -37.70
CA TRP A 78 -54.13 -44.23 -38.63
C TRP A 78 -55.48 -43.68 -39.12
N ASP A 79 -56.07 -44.29 -40.13
CA ASP A 79 -57.42 -43.94 -40.59
C ASP A 79 -58.50 -44.38 -39.59
N SER A 80 -59.74 -43.91 -39.76
CA SER A 80 -60.84 -44.22 -38.84
C SER A 80 -61.15 -45.72 -38.72
N ALA A 81 -60.80 -46.52 -39.75
CA ALA A 81 -60.97 -47.97 -39.77
C ALA A 81 -59.76 -48.76 -39.21
N MET A 82 -58.67 -48.07 -38.88
CA MET A 82 -57.43 -48.66 -38.35
C MET A 82 -56.76 -49.67 -39.31
N HIS A 83 -56.87 -49.43 -40.62
CA HIS A 83 -56.27 -50.25 -41.68
C HIS A 83 -55.11 -49.55 -42.39
N THR A 84 -55.10 -48.22 -42.37
CA THR A 84 -54.06 -47.40 -43.01
C THR A 84 -53.29 -46.63 -41.95
N VAL A 85 -51.97 -46.79 -41.91
CA VAL A 85 -51.08 -46.04 -41.02
C VAL A 85 -50.30 -44.98 -41.82
N TYR A 86 -50.09 -43.81 -41.21
CA TYR A 86 -49.44 -42.67 -41.84
C TYR A 86 -48.08 -42.38 -41.21
N PHE A 87 -47.06 -42.22 -42.03
CA PHE A 87 -45.70 -41.85 -41.61
C PHE A 87 -45.24 -40.58 -42.29
N GLU A 88 -44.57 -39.72 -41.53
CA GLU A 88 -43.90 -38.55 -42.09
C GLU A 88 -42.60 -38.95 -42.80
N VAL A 89 -42.43 -38.46 -44.02
CA VAL A 89 -41.13 -38.49 -44.69
C VAL A 89 -40.22 -37.46 -44.03
N THR A 90 -39.18 -37.95 -43.35
CA THR A 90 -38.20 -37.09 -42.68
C THR A 90 -36.97 -36.88 -43.56
N LYS A 91 -36.28 -35.75 -43.37
CA LYS A 91 -35.02 -35.45 -44.06
C LYS A 91 -33.97 -36.55 -43.89
N GLN A 92 -33.96 -37.23 -42.73
CA GLN A 92 -33.01 -38.31 -42.48
C GLN A 92 -33.31 -39.57 -43.31
N MET A 93 -34.59 -39.83 -43.58
CA MET A 93 -35.03 -40.94 -44.44
C MET A 93 -34.64 -40.73 -45.90
N THR A 94 -34.66 -39.47 -46.37
CA THR A 94 -34.35 -39.08 -47.75
C THR A 94 -32.97 -38.44 -47.89
N ALA A 95 -32.09 -38.58 -46.89
CA ALA A 95 -30.78 -37.91 -46.90
C ALA A 95 -29.85 -38.43 -48.01
N LEU A 96 -30.04 -39.68 -48.44
CA LEU A 96 -29.26 -40.34 -49.47
C LEU A 96 -30.19 -40.86 -50.56
N ALA A 97 -29.83 -40.63 -51.82
CA ALA A 97 -30.50 -41.23 -52.96
C ALA A 97 -30.26 -42.75 -52.99
N GLY A 98 -31.22 -43.49 -53.54
CA GLY A 98 -31.17 -44.94 -53.66
C GLY A 98 -32.45 -45.61 -53.17
N GLU A 99 -32.47 -46.93 -53.26
CA GLU A 99 -33.59 -47.75 -52.78
C GLU A 99 -33.44 -48.03 -51.29
N ILE A 100 -34.53 -47.83 -50.54
CA ILE A 100 -34.66 -48.29 -49.15
C ILE A 100 -35.91 -49.17 -49.02
N ASN A 101 -35.84 -50.10 -48.07
CA ASN A 101 -36.86 -51.13 -47.87
C ASN A 101 -37.46 -51.07 -46.46
N PRO A 102 -38.25 -50.03 -46.11
CA PRO A 102 -38.89 -49.93 -44.80
C PRO A 102 -39.90 -51.03 -44.54
N ILE A 103 -40.06 -51.35 -43.26
CA ILE A 103 -41.13 -52.19 -42.73
C ILE A 103 -41.98 -51.40 -41.73
N VAL A 104 -43.23 -51.81 -41.58
CA VAL A 104 -44.10 -51.36 -40.49
C VAL A 104 -43.96 -52.34 -39.34
N GLU A 105 -43.56 -51.83 -38.18
CA GLU A 105 -43.48 -52.56 -36.92
C GLU A 105 -44.68 -52.20 -36.05
N ILE A 106 -45.36 -53.22 -35.52
CA ILE A 106 -46.47 -53.07 -34.60
C ILE A 106 -46.08 -53.74 -33.28
N GLU A 107 -46.10 -52.98 -32.20
CA GLU A 107 -45.81 -53.46 -30.85
C GLU A 107 -47.06 -53.39 -29.96
N LEU A 108 -47.36 -54.50 -29.28
CA LEU A 108 -48.43 -54.59 -28.30
C LEU A 108 -47.98 -55.49 -27.13
N ASN A 109 -47.96 -54.96 -25.90
CA ASN A 109 -47.62 -55.72 -24.70
C ASN A 109 -46.28 -56.49 -24.83
N ASN A 110 -45.23 -55.80 -25.30
CA ASN A 110 -43.88 -56.35 -25.55
C ASN A 110 -43.83 -57.46 -26.62
N LYS A 111 -44.88 -57.61 -27.44
CA LYS A 111 -44.90 -58.49 -28.62
C LYS A 111 -44.81 -57.63 -29.86
N ILE A 112 -43.96 -58.05 -30.79
CA ILE A 112 -43.69 -57.32 -32.03
C ILE A 112 -44.09 -58.20 -33.23
N VAL A 113 -44.78 -57.58 -34.18
CA VAL A 113 -44.96 -58.10 -35.54
C VAL A 113 -44.46 -57.05 -36.54
N SER A 114 -43.86 -57.50 -37.63
CA SER A 114 -43.38 -56.64 -38.69
C SER A 114 -44.00 -57.03 -40.02
N SER A 115 -44.32 -56.04 -40.85
CA SER A 115 -44.79 -56.27 -42.21
C SER A 115 -43.66 -56.74 -43.13
N GLY A 116 -44.03 -57.18 -44.32
CA GLY A 116 -43.14 -57.21 -45.48
C GLY A 116 -42.59 -55.82 -45.81
N ALA A 117 -41.50 -55.81 -46.59
CA ALA A 117 -40.83 -54.59 -47.01
C ALA A 117 -41.69 -53.77 -47.99
N ILE A 118 -41.68 -52.47 -47.80
CA ILE A 118 -42.23 -51.46 -48.70
C ILE A 118 -41.08 -50.98 -49.58
N ALA A 119 -41.27 -51.01 -50.90
CA ALA A 119 -40.27 -50.49 -51.83
C ALA A 119 -40.34 -48.96 -51.86
N VAL A 120 -39.26 -48.28 -51.46
CA VAL A 120 -39.14 -46.82 -51.54
C VAL A 120 -37.92 -46.46 -52.36
N GLN A 121 -38.15 -45.76 -53.48
CA GLN A 121 -37.11 -45.24 -54.35
C GLN A 121 -36.90 -43.75 -54.04
N ILE A 122 -35.68 -43.39 -53.64
CA ILE A 122 -35.29 -42.00 -53.42
C ILE A 122 -34.46 -41.55 -54.62
N ASP A 123 -35.04 -40.69 -55.44
CA ASP A 123 -34.38 -40.11 -56.60
C ASP A 123 -33.34 -39.08 -56.16
N PHE A 124 -32.23 -39.04 -56.90
CA PHE A 124 -31.15 -38.11 -56.62
C PHE A 124 -31.60 -36.66 -56.83
N ASN A 125 -31.37 -35.81 -55.83
CA ASN A 125 -31.58 -34.40 -56.00
C ASN A 125 -30.38 -33.81 -56.76
N PRO A 126 -30.57 -33.22 -57.95
CA PRO A 126 -29.46 -32.69 -58.76
C PRO A 126 -28.63 -31.62 -58.03
N VAL A 127 -29.19 -30.98 -56.99
CA VAL A 127 -28.49 -30.00 -56.15
C VAL A 127 -28.24 -30.61 -54.77
N GLN A 128 -27.00 -30.96 -54.47
CA GLN A 128 -26.61 -31.46 -53.15
C GLN A 128 -26.54 -30.31 -52.14
N GLU A 129 -26.89 -30.53 -50.87
CA GLU A 129 -26.86 -29.47 -49.83
C GLU A 129 -25.48 -28.80 -49.69
N GLN A 130 -24.39 -29.56 -49.90
CA GLN A 130 -23.03 -29.02 -49.90
C GLN A 130 -22.65 -28.28 -51.20
N SER A 131 -23.48 -28.40 -52.25
CA SER A 131 -23.35 -27.70 -53.54
C SER A 131 -24.19 -26.42 -53.61
N ILE A 132 -24.87 -26.02 -52.52
CA ILE A 132 -25.56 -24.73 -52.44
C ILE A 132 -24.51 -23.62 -52.29
N ARG A 133 -23.91 -23.24 -53.42
CA ARG A 133 -23.32 -21.91 -53.58
C ARG A 133 -24.43 -20.96 -53.97
N SER A 134 -24.62 -19.92 -53.16
CA SER A 134 -25.59 -18.85 -53.39
C SER A 134 -25.51 -18.32 -54.83
N THR A 135 -26.59 -18.52 -55.59
CA THR A 135 -26.90 -17.80 -56.84
C THR A 135 -28.41 -17.56 -56.92
N THR A 136 -28.82 -16.55 -57.69
CA THR A 136 -30.10 -15.85 -57.59
C THR A 136 -31.34 -16.67 -58.01
N GLU A 137 -32.28 -16.86 -57.09
CA GLU A 137 -33.72 -17.08 -57.34
C GLU A 137 -34.51 -15.94 -56.66
N TYR A 138 -35.57 -15.45 -57.33
CA TYR A 138 -36.24 -14.18 -56.99
C TYR A 138 -36.93 -14.18 -55.62
N LEU A 139 -36.26 -13.63 -54.61
CA LEU A 139 -36.94 -12.92 -53.51
C LEU A 139 -37.50 -11.61 -54.08
N THR A 140 -38.75 -11.28 -53.76
CA THR A 140 -39.42 -10.08 -54.29
C THR A 140 -38.68 -8.80 -53.87
N ALA A 141 -38.70 -7.73 -54.70
CA ALA A 141 -38.06 -6.45 -54.39
C ALA A 141 -38.44 -5.86 -53.02
N LYS A 142 -39.62 -6.21 -52.50
CA LYS A 142 -40.09 -5.87 -51.15
C LYS A 142 -39.24 -6.50 -50.04
N GLN A 143 -38.86 -7.78 -50.19
CA GLN A 143 -38.05 -8.48 -49.19
C GLN A 143 -36.62 -7.92 -49.12
N TYR A 144 -36.05 -7.48 -50.25
CA TYR A 144 -34.77 -6.78 -50.26
C TYR A 144 -34.82 -5.41 -49.56
N ALA A 145 -35.91 -4.66 -49.76
CA ALA A 145 -36.10 -3.38 -49.07
C ALA A 145 -36.23 -3.57 -47.55
N GLU A 146 -36.97 -4.59 -47.10
CA GLU A 146 -37.12 -4.92 -45.68
C GLU A 146 -35.78 -5.34 -45.04
N GLN A 147 -35.00 -6.19 -45.72
CA GLN A 147 -33.67 -6.57 -45.25
C GLN A 147 -32.68 -5.40 -45.20
N ALA A 148 -32.74 -4.49 -46.18
CA ALA A 148 -31.90 -3.29 -46.20
C ALA A 148 -32.23 -2.34 -45.04
N VAL A 149 -33.50 -2.18 -44.70
CA VAL A 149 -33.94 -1.37 -43.55
C VAL A 149 -33.49 -2.00 -42.23
N ASP A 150 -33.65 -3.31 -42.07
CA ASP A 150 -33.18 -4.03 -40.87
C ASP A 150 -31.65 -3.96 -40.73
N ALA A 151 -30.91 -4.12 -41.83
CA ALA A 151 -29.46 -3.97 -41.85
C ALA A 151 -29.02 -2.54 -41.48
N ALA A 152 -29.70 -1.53 -42.01
CA ALA A 152 -29.44 -0.13 -41.69
C ALA A 152 -29.73 0.19 -40.22
N ALA A 153 -30.82 -0.33 -39.67
CA ALA A 153 -31.16 -0.18 -38.25
C ALA A 153 -30.09 -0.83 -37.36
N LYS A 154 -29.67 -2.07 -37.68
CA LYS A 154 -28.58 -2.76 -36.97
C LYS A 154 -27.26 -2.00 -37.05
N ALA A 155 -26.93 -1.43 -38.21
CA ALA A 155 -25.74 -0.62 -38.40
C ALA A 155 -25.79 0.67 -37.55
N ALA A 156 -26.94 1.37 -37.53
CA ALA A 156 -27.13 2.58 -36.72
C ALA A 156 -27.04 2.29 -35.21
N SER A 157 -27.64 1.19 -34.74
CA SER A 157 -27.51 0.74 -33.35
C SER A 157 -26.08 0.38 -33.00
N SER A 158 -25.35 -0.27 -33.90
CA SER A 158 -23.94 -0.61 -33.71
C SER A 158 -23.05 0.63 -33.64
N ALA A 159 -23.28 1.61 -34.52
CA ALA A 159 -22.57 2.89 -34.51
C ALA A 159 -22.85 3.68 -33.22
N SER A 160 -24.08 3.68 -32.73
CA SER A 160 -24.46 4.34 -31.47
C SER A 160 -23.76 3.70 -30.27
N GLN A 161 -23.70 2.37 -30.21
CA GLN A 161 -22.95 1.64 -29.18
C GLN A 161 -21.45 1.95 -29.25
N ALA A 162 -20.86 1.96 -30.45
CA ALA A 162 -19.46 2.33 -30.64
C ALA A 162 -19.16 3.76 -30.15
N SER A 163 -20.04 4.72 -30.43
CA SER A 163 -19.93 6.09 -29.91
C SER A 163 -20.02 6.15 -28.38
N GLY A 164 -20.89 5.33 -27.78
CA GLY A 164 -20.99 5.19 -26.32
C GLY A 164 -19.71 4.63 -25.70
N TYR A 165 -19.13 3.60 -26.31
CA TYR A 165 -17.85 3.05 -25.88
C TYR A 165 -16.70 4.06 -26.02
N ALA A 166 -16.64 4.81 -27.12
CA ALA A 166 -15.65 5.86 -27.30
C ALA A 166 -15.76 6.96 -26.21
N SER A 167 -16.98 7.37 -25.87
CA SER A 167 -17.23 8.37 -24.81
C SER A 167 -16.83 7.87 -23.42
N THR A 168 -17.08 6.58 -23.16
CA THR A 168 -16.66 5.91 -21.92
C THR A 168 -15.14 5.83 -21.85
N ALA A 169 -14.48 5.41 -22.94
CA ALA A 169 -13.03 5.34 -23.01
C ALA A 169 -12.37 6.71 -22.78
N ASN A 170 -12.94 7.78 -23.35
CA ASN A 170 -12.44 9.14 -23.13
C ASN A 170 -12.58 9.59 -21.66
N SER A 171 -13.69 9.25 -21.02
CA SER A 171 -13.90 9.53 -19.58
C SER A 171 -12.89 8.79 -18.70
N ILE A 172 -12.62 7.52 -19.01
CA ILE A 172 -11.61 6.71 -18.31
C ILE A 172 -10.22 7.30 -18.52
N ALA A 173 -9.87 7.71 -19.74
CA ALA A 173 -8.58 8.33 -20.04
C ALA A 173 -8.38 9.64 -19.26
N ASN A 174 -9.42 10.48 -19.15
CA ASN A 174 -9.37 11.69 -18.35
C ASN A 174 -9.19 11.39 -16.85
N ALA A 175 -9.91 10.41 -16.32
CA ALA A 175 -9.76 9.99 -14.91
C ALA A 175 -8.35 9.44 -14.63
N ALA A 176 -7.76 8.70 -15.57
CA ALA A 176 -6.39 8.22 -15.49
C ALA A 176 -5.38 9.38 -15.50
N ALA A 177 -5.58 10.39 -16.36
CA ALA A 177 -4.73 11.58 -16.41
C ALA A 177 -4.80 12.41 -15.11
N SER A 178 -5.99 12.57 -14.53
CA SER A 178 -6.15 13.22 -13.22
C SER A 178 -5.47 12.43 -12.11
N SER A 179 -5.59 11.10 -12.12
CA SER A 179 -4.92 10.22 -11.15
C SER A 179 -3.40 10.32 -11.25
N ALA A 180 -2.85 10.37 -12.47
CA ALA A 180 -1.42 10.57 -12.71
C ALA A 180 -0.93 11.93 -12.18
N SER A 181 -1.70 13.00 -12.40
CA SER A 181 -1.39 14.34 -11.87
C SER A 181 -1.41 14.37 -10.34
N GLY A 182 -2.37 13.67 -9.73
CA GLY A 182 -2.44 13.48 -8.28
C GLY A 182 -1.21 12.76 -7.73
N ALA A 183 -0.82 11.65 -8.36
CA ALA A 183 0.37 10.89 -7.97
C ALA A 183 1.66 11.72 -8.08
N ALA A 184 1.81 12.52 -9.14
CA ALA A 184 2.96 13.42 -9.30
C ALA A 184 3.01 14.49 -8.19
N SER A 185 1.86 15.05 -7.81
CA SER A 185 1.75 16.01 -6.71
C SER A 185 2.14 15.39 -5.37
N SER A 186 1.66 14.16 -5.10
CA SER A 186 2.04 13.41 -3.90
C SER A 186 3.54 13.10 -3.86
N ALA A 187 4.16 12.76 -5.00
CA ALA A 187 5.60 12.53 -5.08
C ALA A 187 6.40 13.80 -4.76
N ASN A 188 5.98 14.96 -5.27
CA ASN A 188 6.62 16.25 -4.97
C ASN A 188 6.49 16.62 -3.48
N ALA A 189 5.32 16.37 -2.87
CA ALA A 189 5.13 16.56 -1.44
C ALA A 189 6.06 15.65 -0.61
N ALA A 190 6.16 14.37 -0.97
CA ALA A 190 7.06 13.43 -0.31
C ALA A 190 8.54 13.85 -0.43
N ASN A 191 8.96 14.34 -1.60
CA ASN A 191 10.32 14.87 -1.80
C ASN A 191 10.58 16.09 -0.89
N THR A 192 9.60 16.98 -0.75
CA THR A 192 9.70 18.15 0.15
C THR A 192 9.82 17.71 1.61
N SER A 193 9.03 16.73 2.05
CA SER A 193 9.14 16.14 3.39
C SER A 193 10.51 15.51 3.62
N ALA A 194 11.09 14.83 2.63
CA ALA A 194 12.43 14.23 2.73
C ALA A 194 13.52 15.30 2.89
N VAL A 195 13.44 16.40 2.13
CA VAL A 195 14.37 17.54 2.27
C VAL A 195 14.26 18.15 3.67
N ASN A 196 13.05 18.38 4.17
CA ASN A 196 12.84 18.92 5.52
C ASN A 196 13.40 17.99 6.60
N ALA A 197 13.17 16.67 6.47
CA ALA A 197 13.72 15.68 7.40
C ALA A 197 15.26 15.73 7.42
N LYS A 198 15.89 15.90 6.26
CA LYS A 198 17.35 16.06 6.16
C LYS A 198 17.83 17.33 6.88
N SER A 199 17.17 18.47 6.66
CA SER A 199 17.49 19.71 7.39
C SER A 199 17.33 19.57 8.91
N TYR A 200 16.28 18.89 9.39
CA TYR A 200 16.13 18.65 10.82
C TYR A 200 17.24 17.76 11.38
N ALA A 201 17.68 16.74 10.65
CA ALA A 201 18.81 15.91 11.05
C ALA A 201 20.12 16.71 11.15
N ASP A 202 20.37 17.61 10.18
CA ASP A 202 21.56 18.45 10.17
C ASP A 202 21.55 19.48 11.32
N SER A 203 20.38 20.06 11.62
CA SER A 203 20.18 20.93 12.80
C SER A 203 20.43 20.17 14.10
N ALA A 204 19.90 18.95 14.24
CA ALA A 204 20.12 18.11 15.42
C ALA A 204 21.60 17.76 15.61
N ALA A 205 22.33 17.47 14.52
CA ALA A 205 23.77 17.24 14.56
C ALA A 205 24.53 18.50 15.02
N SER A 206 24.14 19.67 14.55
CA SER A 206 24.72 20.95 14.97
C SER A 206 24.47 21.21 16.47
N SER A 207 23.25 20.99 16.95
CA SER A 207 22.92 21.10 18.38
C SER A 207 23.72 20.12 19.25
N LYS A 208 23.95 18.89 18.79
CA LYS A 208 24.81 17.92 19.48
C LYS A 208 26.25 18.44 19.63
N ASN A 209 26.80 19.03 18.58
CA ASN A 209 28.15 19.60 18.61
C ASN A 209 28.25 20.81 19.55
N ALA A 210 27.23 21.67 19.56
CA ALA A 210 27.13 22.79 20.49
C ALA A 210 27.09 22.29 21.95
N ALA A 211 26.26 21.28 22.24
CA ALA A 211 26.19 20.68 23.58
C ALA A 211 27.53 20.07 24.03
N ALA A 212 28.24 19.38 23.13
CA ALA A 212 29.57 18.84 23.42
C ALA A 212 30.61 19.94 23.72
N SER A 213 30.52 21.07 23.00
CA SER A 213 31.37 22.24 23.24
C SER A 213 31.06 22.87 24.60
N SER A 214 29.78 23.04 24.94
CA SER A 214 29.36 23.54 26.25
C SER A 214 29.81 22.64 27.41
N ALA A 215 29.75 21.32 27.25
CA ALA A 215 30.26 20.37 28.24
C ALA A 215 31.78 20.49 28.44
N SER A 216 32.52 20.72 27.36
CA SER A 216 33.98 20.94 27.41
C SER A 216 34.30 22.25 28.13
N ASN A 217 33.57 23.33 27.83
CA ASN A 217 33.72 24.62 28.50
C ASN A 217 33.40 24.52 30.00
N ALA A 218 32.32 23.82 30.38
CA ALA A 218 31.99 23.59 31.78
C ALA A 218 33.10 22.84 32.53
N SER A 219 33.71 21.83 31.89
CA SER A 219 34.85 21.08 32.45
C SER A 219 36.09 21.96 32.64
N ALA A 220 36.35 22.86 31.69
CA ALA A 220 37.42 23.84 31.79
C ALA A 220 37.17 24.84 32.93
N SER A 221 35.94 25.36 33.06
CA SER A 221 35.55 26.26 34.15
C SER A 221 35.68 25.59 35.52
N ALA A 222 35.26 24.32 35.66
CA ALA A 222 35.45 23.56 36.90
C ALA A 222 36.94 23.41 37.26
N THR A 223 37.80 23.16 36.27
CA THR A 223 39.25 23.09 36.47
C THR A 223 39.82 24.43 36.94
N ASN A 224 39.38 25.54 36.32
CA ASN A 224 39.81 26.88 36.70
C ASN A 224 39.35 27.26 38.11
N ALA A 225 38.12 26.90 38.49
CA ALA A 225 37.62 27.10 39.85
C ALA A 225 38.49 26.39 40.89
N LYS A 226 38.91 25.14 40.62
CA LYS A 226 39.82 24.39 41.52
C LYS A 226 41.19 25.06 41.64
N LYS A 227 41.72 25.62 40.54
CA LYS A 227 42.97 26.40 40.56
C LYS A 227 42.83 27.66 41.42
N SER A 228 41.73 28.40 41.27
CA SER A 228 41.44 29.60 42.07
C SER A 228 41.30 29.26 43.56
N GLU A 229 40.59 28.18 43.90
CA GLU A 229 40.48 27.68 45.28
C GLU A 229 41.87 27.41 45.88
N THR A 230 42.74 26.74 45.12
CA THR A 230 44.12 26.44 45.55
C THR A 230 44.94 27.73 45.75
N ALA A 231 44.83 28.68 44.82
CA ALA A 231 45.52 29.97 44.93
C ALA A 231 45.05 30.78 46.15
N ALA A 232 43.75 30.75 46.44
CA ALA A 232 43.18 31.40 47.62
C ALA A 232 43.69 30.75 48.93
N ALA A 233 43.71 29.41 49.00
CA ALA A 233 44.24 28.69 50.15
C ALA A 233 45.74 28.98 50.40
N ASN A 234 46.53 29.06 49.34
CA ASN A 234 47.95 29.43 49.43
C ASN A 234 48.11 30.87 49.95
N SER A 235 47.30 31.81 49.44
CA SER A 235 47.33 33.21 49.87
C SER A 235 46.95 33.35 51.35
N ALA A 236 45.94 32.61 51.81
CA ALA A 236 45.55 32.58 53.22
C ALA A 236 46.68 32.03 54.10
N SER A 237 47.36 30.98 53.67
CA SER A 237 48.50 30.40 54.40
C SER A 237 49.67 31.38 54.51
N LEU A 238 49.98 32.11 53.43
CA LEU A 238 51.01 33.17 53.46
C LEU A 238 50.63 34.31 54.39
N ALA A 239 49.36 34.73 54.39
CA ALA A 239 48.88 35.78 55.29
C ALA A 239 48.97 35.34 56.77
N GLN A 240 48.63 34.09 57.07
CA GLN A 240 48.77 33.50 58.40
C GLN A 240 50.24 33.51 58.86
N ALA A 241 51.16 33.06 57.99
CA ALA A 241 52.59 33.07 58.30
C ALA A 241 53.12 34.48 58.58
N ALA A 242 52.71 35.46 57.77
CA ALA A 242 53.08 36.87 57.99
C ALA A 242 52.53 37.42 59.32
N TYR A 243 51.30 37.04 59.69
CA TYR A 243 50.71 37.43 60.97
C TYR A 243 51.48 36.84 62.16
N GLU A 244 51.89 35.58 62.08
CA GLU A 244 52.71 34.92 63.11
C GLU A 244 54.11 35.55 63.21
N GLU A 245 54.71 35.95 62.08
CA GLU A 245 55.97 36.70 62.06
C GLU A 245 55.84 38.06 62.77
N ILE A 246 54.74 38.79 62.55
CA ILE A 246 54.46 40.05 63.24
C ILE A 246 54.29 39.85 64.74
N LEU A 247 53.61 38.79 65.17
CA LEU A 247 53.47 38.47 66.60
C LEU A 247 54.81 38.07 67.23
N GLY A 248 55.68 37.39 66.48
CA GLY A 248 57.03 37.01 66.91
C GLY A 248 58.01 38.19 66.94
N ALA A 249 57.74 39.26 66.19
CA ALA A 249 58.47 40.51 66.28
C ALA A 249 58.13 41.17 67.63
N ASP A 250 58.95 40.88 68.65
CA ASP A 250 58.81 41.38 70.01
C ASP A 250 59.13 42.88 70.08
N VAL A 251 58.18 43.71 69.64
CA VAL A 251 58.27 45.18 69.65
C VAL A 251 58.48 45.70 71.08
N GLY A 252 57.98 44.97 72.08
CA GLY A 252 58.20 45.26 73.50
C GLY A 252 59.65 45.08 73.93
N LYS A 253 60.32 44.05 73.41
CA LYS A 253 61.76 43.83 73.59
C LYS A 253 62.58 44.86 72.83
N PHE A 254 62.15 45.32 71.66
CA PHE A 254 62.80 46.42 70.95
C PHE A 254 62.77 47.73 71.76
N GLY A 255 61.61 48.08 72.33
CA GLY A 255 61.48 49.24 73.22
C GLY A 255 62.30 49.10 74.50
N SER A 256 62.38 47.88 75.05
CA SER A 256 63.19 47.60 76.24
C SER A 256 64.70 47.61 75.95
N GLN A 257 65.13 47.11 74.79
CA GLN A 257 66.52 47.15 74.33
C GLN A 257 66.95 48.60 74.07
N LEU A 258 66.15 49.39 73.35
CA LEU A 258 66.44 50.81 73.12
C LEU A 258 66.54 51.59 74.44
N ALA A 259 65.64 51.33 75.39
CA ALA A 259 65.64 51.99 76.68
C ALA A 259 66.81 51.57 77.59
N ASN A 260 67.36 50.36 77.43
CA ASN A 260 68.42 49.83 78.29
C ASN A 260 69.82 49.96 77.69
N GLU A 261 69.97 49.83 76.37
CA GLU A 261 71.27 49.85 75.67
C GLU A 261 71.65 51.25 75.17
N HIS A 262 70.66 52.12 74.91
CA HIS A 262 70.86 53.46 74.34
C HIS A 262 70.41 54.60 75.26
N SER A 263 70.37 54.37 76.58
CA SER A 263 70.10 55.45 77.53
C SER A 263 71.24 55.64 78.51
N VAL A 264 71.47 56.91 78.89
CA VAL A 264 72.30 57.24 80.04
C VAL A 264 71.37 57.73 81.14
N LEU A 265 71.59 57.18 82.32
CA LEU A 265 70.96 57.64 83.55
C LEU A 265 71.90 58.63 84.22
N GLN A 266 71.40 59.82 84.51
CA GLN A 266 72.16 60.85 85.23
C GLN A 266 71.41 61.25 86.50
N PRO A 267 72.09 61.36 87.65
CA PRO A 267 71.48 61.91 88.85
C PRO A 267 70.98 63.32 88.58
N ILE A 268 69.78 63.65 89.06
CA ILE A 268 69.29 65.02 89.01
C ILE A 268 69.71 65.70 90.30
N TYR A 269 70.40 66.82 90.16
CA TYR A 269 70.88 67.61 91.28
C TYR A 269 69.91 68.76 91.58
N ASP A 270 69.73 69.06 92.85
CA ASP A 270 69.08 70.32 93.25
C ASP A 270 70.03 71.52 93.06
N SER A 271 69.55 72.73 93.34
CA SER A 271 70.34 73.95 93.21
C SER A 271 71.56 74.04 94.13
N SER A 272 71.70 73.11 95.08
CA SER A 272 72.83 72.99 96.00
C SER A 272 73.83 71.91 95.57
N GLY A 273 73.54 71.18 94.49
CA GLY A 273 74.38 70.10 93.99
C GLY A 273 74.18 68.76 94.69
N GLN A 274 73.13 68.61 95.52
CA GLN A 274 72.78 67.33 96.12
C GLN A 274 71.83 66.53 95.23
N ASN A 275 71.96 65.20 95.27
CA ASN A 275 71.06 64.31 94.55
C ASN A 275 69.64 64.48 95.06
N ILE A 276 68.70 64.69 94.15
CA ILE A 276 67.28 64.68 94.48
C ILE A 276 66.87 63.22 94.68
N CYS A 277 66.30 62.89 95.82
CA CYS A 277 65.81 61.54 96.12
C CYS A 277 64.28 61.48 96.10
N ASP A 278 63.73 60.31 95.75
CA ASP A 278 62.32 59.99 95.88
C ASP A 278 61.93 59.88 97.37
N SER A 279 60.63 59.72 97.62
CA SER A 279 60.09 59.57 98.98
C SER A 279 60.57 58.31 99.72
N SER A 280 61.25 57.38 99.02
CA SER A 280 61.85 56.17 99.57
C SER A 280 63.35 56.33 99.83
N GLY A 281 63.91 57.53 99.62
CA GLY A 281 65.33 57.83 99.81
C GLY A 281 66.23 57.36 98.67
N ARG A 282 65.68 56.96 97.51
CA ARG A 282 66.45 56.56 96.34
C ARG A 282 66.62 57.72 95.39
N GLU A 283 67.81 57.87 94.81
CA GLU A 283 68.11 58.97 93.89
C GLU A 283 67.19 58.95 92.66
N ILE A 284 66.61 60.09 92.34
CA ILE A 284 65.86 60.31 91.11
C ILE A 284 66.87 60.55 90.00
N GLN A 285 66.82 59.69 88.98
CA GLN A 285 67.68 59.78 87.81
C GLN A 285 66.89 60.26 86.60
N GLY A 286 67.43 61.26 85.90
CA GLY A 286 66.96 61.66 84.59
C GLY A 286 67.43 60.61 83.58
N ARG A 287 66.50 60.09 82.78
CA ARG A 287 66.81 59.15 81.70
C ARG A 287 66.87 59.92 80.38
N ILE A 288 68.05 59.98 79.78
CA ILE A 288 68.25 60.55 78.45
C ILE A 288 68.54 59.39 77.50
N ILE A 289 67.66 59.21 76.51
CA ILE A 289 67.84 58.19 75.47
C ILE A 289 68.64 58.85 74.34
N PHE A 290 69.88 58.39 74.14
CA PHE A 290 70.70 58.77 73.00
C PHE A 290 70.36 57.85 71.85
N ALA A 291 69.39 58.25 71.05
CA ALA A 291 69.21 57.60 69.76
C ALA A 291 70.19 58.26 68.77
N ASP A 292 71.04 57.46 68.13
CA ASP A 292 71.85 57.94 67.02
C ASP A 292 70.89 58.53 65.97
N GLU A 293 71.16 59.75 65.51
CA GLU A 293 70.30 60.42 64.53
C GLU A 293 70.08 59.53 63.29
N SER A 294 71.10 58.75 62.90
CA SER A 294 71.00 57.79 61.80
C SER A 294 70.05 56.62 62.11
N GLU A 295 69.99 56.13 63.35
CA GLU A 295 69.04 55.09 63.77
C GLU A 295 67.61 55.63 63.84
N VAL A 296 67.41 56.86 64.37
CA VAL A 296 66.08 57.49 64.40
C VAL A 296 65.55 57.74 63.00
N VAL A 297 66.43 58.20 62.09
CA VAL A 297 66.09 58.41 60.69
C VAL A 297 65.77 57.07 60.02
N SER A 298 66.56 56.03 60.24
CA SER A 298 66.32 54.69 59.71
C SER A 298 65.01 54.09 60.21
N LEU A 299 64.72 54.19 61.51
CA LEU A 299 63.45 53.75 62.11
C LEU A 299 62.26 54.54 61.56
N ARG A 300 62.39 55.87 61.41
CA ARG A 300 61.34 56.68 60.76
C ARG A 300 61.11 56.25 59.32
N GLN A 301 62.17 55.88 58.60
CA GLN A 301 62.08 55.42 57.23
C GLN A 301 61.41 54.04 57.15
N GLN A 302 61.76 53.11 58.04
CA GLN A 302 61.10 51.80 58.15
C GLN A 302 59.62 51.94 58.50
N VAL A 303 59.26 52.80 59.45
CA VAL A 303 57.85 53.09 59.80
C VAL A 303 57.12 53.70 58.61
N SER A 304 57.75 54.61 57.86
CA SER A 304 57.16 55.19 56.65
C SER A 304 56.96 54.15 55.54
N TYR A 305 57.90 53.22 55.36
CA TYR A 305 57.75 52.10 54.42
C TYR A 305 56.63 51.16 54.85
N LEU A 306 56.51 50.88 56.14
CA LEU A 306 55.45 50.04 56.68
C LEU A 306 54.06 50.70 56.53
N ASP A 307 53.92 51.99 56.81
CA ASP A 307 52.67 52.74 56.58
C ASP A 307 52.29 52.73 55.08
N THR A 308 53.28 52.93 54.20
CA THR A 308 53.07 52.87 52.75
C THR A 308 52.63 51.48 52.30
N PHE A 309 53.27 50.43 52.83
CA PHE A 309 52.92 49.05 52.53
C PHE A 309 51.50 48.70 53.01
N ILE A 310 51.15 49.06 54.25
CA ILE A 310 49.80 48.84 54.81
C ILE A 310 48.74 49.54 53.96
N ARG A 311 48.97 50.81 53.56
CA ARG A 311 48.05 51.54 52.67
C ARG A 311 47.89 50.86 51.31
N SER A 312 48.98 50.33 50.74
CA SER A 312 48.94 49.59 49.48
C SER A 312 48.12 48.30 49.60
N VAL A 313 48.28 47.56 50.70
CA VAL A 313 47.53 46.33 50.97
C VAL A 313 46.05 46.63 51.17
N ILE A 314 45.69 47.65 51.96
CA ILE A 314 44.29 48.07 52.15
C ILE A 314 43.65 48.48 50.82
N SER A 315 44.37 49.22 49.97
CA SER A 315 43.88 49.60 48.64
C SER A 315 43.62 48.39 47.74
N ARG A 316 44.51 47.38 47.75
CA ARG A 316 44.31 46.15 46.98
C ARG A 316 43.14 45.31 47.52
N LEU A 317 42.94 45.25 48.83
CA LEU A 317 41.77 44.60 49.45
C LEU A 317 40.46 45.29 49.06
N GLY A 318 40.43 46.62 49.06
CA GLY A 318 39.28 47.40 48.57
C GLY A 318 38.97 47.06 47.11
N TYR A 319 39.99 47.06 46.24
CA TYR A 319 39.84 46.69 44.83
C TYR A 319 39.26 45.29 44.64
N VAL A 320 39.75 44.28 45.37
CA VAL A 320 39.22 42.90 45.29
C VAL A 320 37.77 42.84 45.77
N THR A 321 37.40 43.58 46.81
CA THR A 321 36.03 43.61 47.36
C THR A 321 35.05 44.22 46.37
N ASP A 322 35.46 45.30 45.69
CA ASP A 322 34.62 46.00 44.71
C ASP A 322 34.44 45.20 43.39
N HIS A 323 35.37 44.31 43.07
CA HIS A 323 35.37 43.54 41.81
C HIS A 323 34.98 42.06 41.98
N ALA A 324 34.84 41.55 43.20
CA ALA A 324 34.39 40.19 43.47
C ALA A 324 32.89 39.95 43.15
N LEU A 325 32.09 41.02 42.98
CA LEU A 325 30.66 40.93 42.62
C LEU A 325 30.39 40.94 41.10
N LEU A 326 31.43 41.04 40.25
CA LEU A 326 31.25 41.15 38.80
C LEU A 326 31.36 39.81 38.02
N ASP A 327 31.63 38.69 38.70
CA ASP A 327 31.70 37.36 38.04
C ASP A 327 30.34 36.63 37.98
N SER A 328 29.26 37.20 38.55
CA SER A 328 27.92 36.62 38.49
C SER A 328 27.12 36.96 37.22
N ASP A 329 27.63 37.84 36.36
CA ASP A 329 26.96 38.28 35.13
C ASP A 329 27.61 37.73 33.84
N TYR A 330 28.17 36.52 33.90
CA TYR A 330 28.48 35.76 32.68
C TYR A 330 27.18 35.27 32.03
N LYS A 331 26.46 36.19 31.36
CA LYS A 331 25.39 35.86 30.42
C LYS A 331 26.01 35.25 29.16
N GLY A 332 26.26 33.95 29.23
CA GLY A 332 26.56 33.13 28.06
C GLY A 332 25.40 33.17 27.07
N LEU A 333 25.67 33.77 25.92
CA LEU A 333 25.00 33.50 24.63
C LEU A 333 25.35 32.09 24.15
#